data_AF-A0A699ZWR9-F1
#
_entry.id   AF-A0A699ZWR9-F1
#
_cell.length_a   1.000
_cell.length_b   1.000
_cell.length_c   1.000
_cell.angle_alpha   90.00
_cell.angle_beta   90.00
_cell.angle_gamma   90.00
#
_symmetry.space_group_name_H-M   'P 1'
#
loop_
_entity.id
_entity.type
_entity.pdbx_description
1 polymer ?
#
loop_
_entity_poly.entity_id
_entity_poly.type
_entity_poly.pdbx_seq_one_letter_code
_entity_poly.pdbx_strand_id
1 'polypeptide(L)'
;MSRNDDTKGIIIMGANCLIRMINDAACELVGYQYKSELMGKNINAIVPPPFSRNHNNYVRNYIQTGQSKVLDKLREFVVLHKERYVRPI
;
A
#
# COMPACT_ATOMS: atom_id res chain seq x y z
N MET A 1 -6.62 17.28 23.57
CA MET A 1 -6.13 17.44 22.18
C MET A 1 -5.28 16.23 21.85
N SER A 2 -5.76 15.38 20.92
CA SER A 2 -5.20 14.07 20.63
C SER A 2 -3.78 14.20 20.08
N ARG A 3 -2.85 13.40 20.63
CA ARG A 3 -1.49 13.24 20.09
C ARG A 3 -1.59 12.86 18.61
N ASN A 4 -0.90 13.61 17.77
CA ASN A 4 -0.86 13.38 16.33
C ASN A 4 -0.19 12.02 16.07
N ASP A 5 -0.86 11.17 15.30
CA ASP A 5 -0.47 9.80 14.95
C ASP A 5 0.56 9.79 13.81
N ASP A 6 1.50 10.75 13.85
CA ASP A 6 2.42 11.08 12.75
C ASP A 6 3.44 9.97 12.45
N THR A 7 3.49 8.91 13.26
CA THR A 7 4.33 7.73 13.03
C THR A 7 3.64 6.64 12.22
N LYS A 8 2.31 6.67 12.06
CA LYS A 8 1.61 5.64 11.28
C LYS A 8 1.58 5.99 9.81
N GLY A 9 2.09 5.07 8.99
CA GLY A 9 1.97 5.16 7.54
C GLY A 9 0.53 4.91 7.08
N ILE A 10 -0.04 5.82 6.30
CA ILE A 10 -1.38 5.71 5.72
C ILE A 10 -1.26 5.80 4.19
N ILE A 11 -1.84 4.81 3.51
CA ILE A 11 -1.94 4.77 2.05
C ILE A 11 -3.39 4.45 1.68
N ILE A 12 -3.99 5.27 0.82
CA ILE A 12 -5.31 5.04 0.26
C ILE A 12 -5.16 4.75 -1.22
N MET A 13 -5.76 3.64 -1.69
CA MET A 13 -5.85 3.30 -3.10
C MET A 13 -7.31 3.24 -3.56
N GLY A 14 -7.55 3.51 -4.84
CA GLY A 14 -8.84 3.28 -5.46
C GLY A 14 -9.06 1.80 -5.82
N ALA A 15 -10.29 1.48 -6.22
CA ALA A 15 -10.68 0.15 -6.74
C ALA A 15 -9.85 -0.32 -7.96
N ASN A 16 -9.23 0.61 -8.68
CA ASN A 16 -8.29 0.35 -9.77
C ASN A 16 -6.85 0.08 -9.28
N CYS A 17 -6.65 -0.08 -7.97
CA CYS A 17 -5.37 -0.29 -7.30
C CYS A 17 -4.36 0.86 -7.47
N LEU A 18 -4.82 2.07 -7.86
CA LEU A 18 -3.97 3.25 -7.96
C LEU A 18 -3.98 4.03 -6.65
N ILE A 19 -2.81 4.46 -6.21
CA ILE A 19 -2.63 5.28 -5.00
C ILE A 19 -3.30 6.64 -5.21
N ARG A 20 -4.18 7.01 -4.27
CA ARG A 20 -4.92 8.27 -4.23
C ARG A 20 -4.46 9.20 -3.13
N MET A 21 -3.84 8.66 -2.08
CA MET A 21 -3.25 9.43 -0.99
C MET A 21 -2.15 8.61 -0.35
N ILE A 22 -1.10 9.29 0.07
CA ILE A 22 -0.03 8.76 0.92
C ILE A 22 0.42 9.85 1.88
N ASN A 23 0.56 9.53 3.17
CA ASN A 23 1.10 10.49 4.15
C ASN A 23 2.64 10.42 4.22
N ASP A 24 3.25 11.36 4.95
CA ASP A 24 4.72 11.48 5.01
C ASP A 24 5.36 10.22 5.62
N ALA A 25 4.83 9.71 6.73
CA ALA A 25 5.31 8.48 7.37
C ALA A 25 5.35 7.27 6.42
N ALA A 26 4.30 7.06 5.62
CA ALA A 26 4.29 5.98 4.63
C ALA A 26 5.30 6.23 3.51
N CYS A 27 5.44 7.48 3.05
CA CYS A 27 6.38 7.87 2.01
C CYS A 27 7.82 7.60 2.43
N GLU A 28 8.18 7.99 3.66
CA GLU A 28 9.48 7.72 4.28
C GLU A 28 9.71 6.22 4.46
N LEU A 29 8.72 5.49 4.96
CA LEU A 29 8.80 4.04 5.17
C LEU A 29 9.18 3.30 3.88
N VAL A 30 8.59 3.68 2.75
CA VAL A 30 8.82 3.04 1.43
C VAL A 30 9.98 3.66 0.64
N GLY A 31 10.65 4.69 1.17
CA GLY A 31 11.86 5.25 0.59
C GLY A 31 11.67 6.26 -0.53
N TYR A 32 10.48 6.85 -0.65
CA TYR A 32 10.21 7.87 -1.66
C TYR A 32 10.37 9.25 -1.06
N GLN A 33 11.00 10.17 -1.79
CA GLN A 33 11.26 11.53 -1.30
C GLN A 33 10.03 12.42 -1.49
N TYR A 34 9.29 12.21 -2.58
CA TYR A 34 8.11 13.00 -2.89
C TYR A 34 6.88 12.11 -3.07
N LYS A 35 5.78 12.44 -2.39
CA LYS A 35 4.48 11.76 -2.52
C LYS A 35 4.04 11.61 -3.98
N SER A 36 4.28 12.65 -4.79
CA SER A 36 3.96 12.70 -6.22
C SER A 36 4.59 11.55 -7.03
N GLU A 37 5.69 10.97 -6.57
CA GLU A 37 6.31 9.80 -7.21
C GLU A 37 5.43 8.55 -7.14
N LEU A 38 4.52 8.48 -6.17
CA LEU A 38 3.62 7.34 -5.93
C LEU A 38 2.17 7.64 -6.28
N MET A 39 1.76 8.91 -6.27
CA MET A 39 0.40 9.31 -6.64
C MET A 39 0.04 8.81 -8.05
N GLY A 40 -1.10 8.13 -8.17
CA GLY A 40 -1.56 7.55 -9.43
C GLY A 40 -0.80 6.29 -9.88
N LYS A 41 0.27 5.87 -9.20
CA LYS A 41 0.91 4.57 -9.46
C LYS A 41 0.09 3.45 -8.85
N ASN A 42 0.23 2.26 -9.43
CA ASN A 42 -0.33 1.06 -8.85
C ASN A 42 0.39 0.74 -7.52
N ILE A 43 -0.38 0.31 -6.51
CA ILE A 43 0.13 -0.07 -5.18
C ILE A 43 1.24 -1.14 -5.23
N ASN A 44 1.29 -1.93 -6.30
CA ASN A 44 2.34 -2.90 -6.59
C ASN A 44 3.74 -2.30 -6.67
N ALA A 45 3.88 -0.98 -6.81
CA ALA A 45 5.17 -0.30 -6.74
C ALA A 45 5.85 -0.46 -5.36
N ILE A 46 5.08 -0.68 -4.30
CA ILE A 46 5.55 -0.79 -2.91
C ILE A 46 5.17 -2.12 -2.24
N VAL A 47 4.53 -3.03 -2.99
CA VAL A 47 4.20 -4.39 -2.53
C VAL A 47 5.15 -5.39 -3.20
N PRO A 48 5.91 -6.19 -2.45
CA PRO A 48 6.86 -7.13 -3.05
C PRO A 48 6.16 -8.35 -3.68
N PRO A 49 6.79 -9.01 -4.67
CA PRO A 49 6.38 -10.34 -5.11
C PRO A 49 6.42 -11.35 -3.94
N PRO A 50 5.55 -12.39 -3.95
CA PRO A 50 4.56 -12.69 -4.97
C PRO A 50 3.25 -11.89 -4.82
N PHE A 51 3.07 -11.12 -3.74
CA PHE A 51 1.82 -10.45 -3.41
C PHE A 51 1.37 -9.44 -4.47
N SER A 52 2.31 -8.67 -5.02
CA SER A 52 1.99 -7.69 -6.09
C SER A 52 1.47 -8.33 -7.37
N ARG A 53 1.92 -9.55 -7.72
CA ARG A 53 1.50 -10.22 -8.96
C ARG A 53 -0.02 -10.47 -8.98
N ASN A 54 -0.60 -10.77 -7.83
CA ASN A 54 -2.01 -11.15 -7.71
C ASN A 54 -2.88 -10.04 -7.09
N HIS A 55 -2.29 -8.94 -6.64
CA HIS A 55 -2.99 -7.90 -5.87
C HIS A 55 -4.22 -7.35 -6.60
N ASN A 56 -4.08 -6.98 -7.88
CA ASN A 56 -5.20 -6.46 -8.67
C ASN A 56 -6.34 -7.49 -8.80
N ASN A 57 -6.00 -8.78 -8.83
CA ASN A 57 -7.01 -9.84 -8.90
C ASN A 57 -7.74 -10.00 -7.56
N TYR A 58 -7.06 -9.83 -6.41
CA TYR A 58 -7.71 -9.83 -5.11
C TYR A 58 -8.74 -8.71 -4.99
N VAL A 59 -8.37 -7.50 -5.41
CA VAL A 59 -9.27 -6.34 -5.40
C VAL A 59 -10.44 -6.55 -6.36
N ARG A 60 -10.18 -7.00 -7.60
CA ARG A 60 -11.24 -7.30 -8.57
C ARG A 60 -12.22 -8.35 -8.04
N ASN A 61 -11.72 -9.46 -7.50
CA ASN A 61 -12.56 -10.52 -6.96
C ASN A 61 -13.41 -10.02 -5.79
N TYR A 62 -12.84 -9.19 -4.92
CA TYR A 62 -13.58 -8.60 -3.82
C TYR A 62 -14.71 -7.68 -4.32
N ILE A 63 -14.43 -6.81 -5.28
CA ILE A 63 -15.46 -5.93 -5.88
C ILE A 63 -16.59 -6.75 -6.53
N GLN A 64 -16.25 -7.87 -7.18
CA GLN A 64 -17.23 -8.70 -7.88
C GLN A 64 -18.06 -9.58 -6.94
N THR A 65 -17.45 -10.14 -5.89
CA THR A 65 -18.08 -11.20 -5.09
C THR A 65 -18.43 -10.75 -3.66
N GLY A 66 -17.92 -9.61 -3.21
CA GLY A 66 -17.98 -9.17 -1.81
C GLY A 66 -17.14 -10.04 -0.86
N GLN A 67 -16.43 -11.07 -1.35
CA GLN A 67 -15.66 -11.99 -0.52
C GLN A 67 -14.19 -11.62 -0.50
N SER A 68 -13.66 -11.34 0.69
CA SER A 68 -12.28 -10.96 0.89
C SER A 68 -11.47 -12.09 1.51
N LYS A 69 -10.44 -12.55 0.79
CA LYS A 69 -9.38 -13.39 1.40
C LYS A 69 -8.24 -12.55 1.98
N VAL A 70 -8.12 -11.29 1.56
CA VAL A 70 -6.93 -10.42 1.81
C VAL A 70 -7.30 -9.10 2.51
N LEU A 71 -8.30 -8.37 2.02
CA LEU A 71 -8.59 -6.96 2.34
C LEU A 71 -9.22 -6.68 3.72
N ASP A 72 -9.70 -7.70 4.46
CA ASP A 72 -10.42 -7.48 5.75
C ASP A 72 -9.70 -8.05 6.98
N LYS A 73 -8.38 -8.19 6.93
CA LYS A 73 -7.59 -8.69 8.08
C LYS A 73 -6.38 -7.80 8.33
N LEU A 74 -6.13 -7.49 9.59
CA LEU A 74 -4.83 -6.97 10.04
C LEU A 74 -3.80 -8.10 9.91
N ARG A 75 -2.65 -7.80 9.29
CA ARG A 75 -1.56 -8.77 9.08
C ARG A 75 -0.25 -8.01 9.19
N GLU A 76 0.78 -8.69 9.69
CA GLU A 76 2.14 -8.28 9.41
C GLU A 76 2.35 -8.31 7.90
N PHE A 77 2.96 -7.26 7.38
CA PHE A 77 3.18 -7.11 5.96
C PHE A 77 4.63 -6.73 5.71
N VAL A 78 5.01 -6.73 4.45
CA VAL A 78 6.33 -6.27 4.03
C VAL A 78 6.14 -5.30 2.89
N VAL A 79 6.96 -4.27 2.87
CA VAL A 79 6.97 -3.27 1.80
C VAL A 79 8.20 -3.42 0.94
N LEU A 80 8.06 -3.07 -0.34
CA LEU A 80 9.18 -2.92 -1.25
C LEU A 80 9.66 -1.47 -1.19
N HIS A 81 10.89 -1.28 -0.72
CA HIS A 81 11.54 0.02 -0.72
C HIS A 81 11.88 0.47 -2.15
N LYS A 82 11.97 1.78 -2.40
CA LYS A 82 12.35 2.37 -3.70
C LYS A 82 13.63 1.75 -4.28
N GLU A 83 14.59 1.42 -3.43
CA GLU A 83 15.86 0.76 -3.79
C GLU A 83 15.75 -0.77 -4.00
N ARG A 84 14.53 -1.30 -4.11
CA ARG A 84 14.23 -2.70 -4.44
C ARG A 84 14.57 -3.76 -3.38
N TYR A 85 14.78 -3.37 -2.12
CA TYR A 85 14.82 -4.31 -1.00
C TYR A 85 13.49 -4.38 -0.25
N VAL A 86 13.27 -5.48 0.47
CA VAL A 86 12.06 -5.73 1.26
C VAL A 86 12.28 -5.31 2.70
N ARG A 87 11.31 -4.60 3.30
CA ARG A 87 11.34 -4.15 4.69
C ARG A 87 10.06 -4.59 5.44
N PRO A 88 10.16 -5.12 6.67
CA PRO A 88 8.99 -5.40 7.50
C PRO A 88 8.33 -4.11 8.01
N ILE A 89 7.01 -4.16 8.23
CA ILE A 89 6.21 -3.12 8.89
C ILE A 89 5.67 -3.60 10.23
#